data_AF-A0A1X7T830-F1
#
_entry.id   AF-A0A1X7T830-F1
#
_cell.length_a   1.000
_cell.length_b   1.000
_cell.length_c   1.000
_cell.angle_alpha   90.00
_cell.angle_beta   90.00
_cell.angle_gamma   90.00
#
_symmetry.space_group_name_H-M   'P 1'
#
loop_
_entity.id
_entity.type
_entity.pdbx_description
1 polymer ?
#
loop_
_entity_poly.entity_id
_entity_poly.type
_entity_poly.pdbx_seq_one_letter_code
_entity_poly.pdbx_strand_id
1 'polypeptide(L)'
;MESPSRPFIRLYNDILEVPNPGGSVQWPEGRGAHSSVLITTSSGPHLLVVGGLLAYDVWLLDINKRKWKKLINVPVNITNRYWHSLSVWSVTPTTNWIIEFGGGGTSYTDTAVIELRYTSDNDWSTNAIPLDQYQDQLRRRILSD
;
A
#
# COMPACT_ATOMS: atom_id res chain seq x y z
N MET A 1 29.65 44.21 -19.76
CA MET A 1 29.31 43.55 -18.48
C MET A 1 28.03 42.77 -18.75
N GLU A 2 28.15 41.54 -19.22
CA GLU A 2 27.02 40.61 -19.43
C GLU A 2 27.19 39.48 -18.41
N SER A 3 26.13 39.18 -17.67
CA SER A 3 26.12 38.05 -16.73
C SER A 3 25.97 36.74 -17.53
N PRO A 4 26.67 35.66 -17.15
CA PRO A 4 26.39 34.37 -17.76
C PRO A 4 25.03 33.88 -17.24
N SER A 5 24.07 33.75 -18.15
CA SER A 5 22.79 33.10 -17.90
C SER A 5 23.05 31.66 -17.46
N ARG A 6 22.71 31.34 -16.20
CA ARG A 6 22.71 29.97 -15.69
C ARG A 6 21.75 29.12 -16.52
N PRO A 7 22.13 27.92 -16.99
CA PRO A 7 21.18 27.04 -17.64
C PRO A 7 20.14 26.61 -16.60
N PHE A 8 18.88 26.99 -16.85
CA PHE A 8 17.72 26.43 -16.17
C PHE A 8 17.64 24.94 -16.54
N ILE A 9 18.03 24.04 -15.65
CA ILE A 9 17.77 22.61 -15.82
C ILE A 9 16.26 22.42 -15.62
N ARG A 10 15.55 22.24 -16.73
CA ARG A 10 14.11 21.98 -16.76
C ARG A 10 13.86 20.51 -16.41
N LEU A 11 13.89 20.17 -15.13
CA LEU A 11 13.67 18.82 -14.59
C LEU A 11 12.16 18.50 -14.45
N TYR A 12 11.32 18.96 -15.39
CA TYR A 12 9.87 19.00 -15.19
C TYR A 12 9.03 18.21 -16.22
N ASN A 13 9.65 17.49 -17.16
CA ASN A 13 8.91 16.87 -18.27
C ASN A 13 8.87 15.33 -18.30
N ASP A 14 9.55 14.63 -17.39
CA ASP A 14 9.46 13.16 -17.31
C ASP A 14 8.70 12.72 -16.06
N ILE A 15 7.49 13.25 -15.86
CA ILE A 15 6.45 12.44 -15.20
C ILE A 15 6.06 11.38 -16.22
N LEU A 16 6.97 10.43 -16.45
CA LEU A 16 6.68 9.23 -17.22
C LEU A 16 5.57 8.54 -16.45
N GLU A 17 4.34 8.59 -16.98
CA GLU A 17 3.24 7.77 -16.51
C GLU A 17 3.78 6.36 -16.20
N VAL A 18 3.35 5.78 -15.08
CA VAL A 18 3.61 4.36 -14.86
C VAL A 18 2.97 3.64 -16.04
N PRO A 19 3.75 3.01 -16.94
CA PRO A 19 3.23 2.55 -18.21
C PRO A 19 2.07 1.59 -17.93
N ASN A 20 0.88 1.90 -18.45
CA ASN A 20 -0.24 0.97 -18.44
C ASN A 20 0.13 -0.16 -19.42
N PRO A 21 0.46 -1.37 -18.94
CA PRO A 21 1.05 -2.41 -19.78
C PRO A 21 0.02 -3.07 -20.70
N GLY A 22 -1.23 -2.57 -20.76
CA GLY A 22 -2.23 -3.02 -21.73
C GLY A 22 -2.57 -4.51 -21.61
N GLY A 23 -2.50 -5.09 -20.40
CA GLY A 23 -2.83 -6.49 -20.15
C GLY A 23 -1.68 -7.51 -20.30
N SER A 24 -0.46 -7.07 -20.66
CA SER A 24 0.71 -7.97 -20.78
C SER A 24 1.44 -8.24 -19.45
N VAL A 25 1.17 -7.45 -18.41
CA VAL A 25 1.75 -7.57 -17.06
C VAL A 25 0.60 -7.55 -16.04
N GLN A 26 0.71 -8.28 -14.92
CA GLN A 26 -0.26 -8.17 -13.83
C GLN A 26 -0.39 -6.71 -13.35
N TRP A 27 -1.62 -6.21 -13.24
CA TRP A 27 -1.95 -4.86 -12.79
C TRP A 27 -3.37 -4.83 -12.20
N PRO A 28 -3.69 -3.88 -11.30
CA PRO A 28 -5.02 -3.78 -10.73
C PRO A 28 -6.07 -3.38 -11.78
N GLU A 29 -7.22 -4.05 -11.74
CA GLU A 29 -8.39 -3.63 -12.52
C GLU A 29 -8.84 -2.21 -12.15
N GLY A 30 -9.46 -1.52 -13.13
CA GLY A 30 -10.03 -0.19 -12.93
C GLY A 30 -11.07 -0.18 -11.81
N ARG A 31 -10.94 0.76 -10.87
CA ARG A 31 -11.73 0.79 -9.63
C ARG A 31 -11.95 2.20 -9.12
N GLY A 32 -13.13 2.46 -8.57
CA GLY A 32 -13.47 3.70 -7.87
C GLY A 32 -13.49 3.51 -6.35
N ALA A 33 -13.43 4.61 -5.59
CA ALA A 33 -13.65 4.59 -4.14
C ALA A 33 -12.75 3.63 -3.33
N HIS A 34 -11.58 3.30 -3.89
CA HIS A 34 -10.52 2.57 -3.21
C HIS A 34 -9.73 3.52 -2.31
N SER A 35 -8.89 2.96 -1.44
CA SER A 35 -7.93 3.72 -0.67
C SER A 35 -6.51 3.28 -0.98
N SER A 36 -5.56 4.18 -0.77
CA SER A 36 -4.14 3.89 -0.94
C SER A 36 -3.28 4.57 0.11
N VAL A 37 -2.18 3.93 0.46
CA VAL A 37 -1.15 4.48 1.35
C VAL A 37 0.25 4.25 0.78
N LEU A 38 1.15 5.19 1.05
CA LEU A 38 2.57 5.06 0.71
C LEU A 38 3.31 4.38 1.87
N ILE A 39 4.09 3.35 1.55
CA ILE A 39 4.87 2.57 2.50
C ILE A 39 6.34 2.68 2.09
N THR A 40 7.21 3.03 3.01
CA THR A 40 8.66 3.11 2.74
C THR A 40 9.35 1.92 3.40
N THR A 41 10.11 1.16 2.63
CA THR A 41 10.98 0.08 3.11
C THR A 41 12.43 0.39 2.76
N SER A 42 13.34 -0.46 3.22
CA SER A 42 14.75 -0.42 2.81
C SER A 42 14.95 -0.61 1.30
N SER A 43 14.02 -1.27 0.60
CA SER A 43 14.06 -1.44 -0.87
C SER A 43 13.42 -0.30 -1.64
N GLY A 44 12.81 0.67 -0.95
CA GLY A 44 12.25 1.89 -1.50
C GLY A 44 10.76 2.06 -1.24
N PRO A 45 10.15 3.07 -1.89
CA PRO A 45 8.75 3.39 -1.70
C PRO A 45 7.83 2.44 -2.47
N HIS A 46 6.76 2.01 -1.82
CA HIS A 46 5.72 1.15 -2.36
C HIS A 46 4.34 1.79 -2.14
N LEU A 47 3.48 1.75 -3.14
CA LEU A 47 2.09 2.19 -3.02
C LEU A 47 1.18 0.98 -2.80
N LEU A 48 0.51 0.92 -1.66
CA LEU A 48 -0.53 -0.07 -1.37
C LEU A 48 -1.88 0.47 -1.83
N VAL A 49 -2.66 -0.34 -2.54
CA VAL A 49 -4.03 -0.05 -2.97
C VAL A 49 -4.95 -1.16 -2.46
N VAL A 50 -6.00 -0.81 -1.73
CA VAL A 50 -6.94 -1.76 -1.11
C VAL A 50 -8.36 -1.51 -1.61
N GLY A 51 -9.02 -2.60 -2.00
CA GLY A 51 -10.45 -2.63 -2.27
C GLY A 51 -10.90 -1.68 -3.39
N GLY A 52 -12.10 -1.14 -3.24
CA GLY A 52 -12.78 -0.30 -4.21
C GLY A 52 -14.07 -0.93 -4.75
N LEU A 53 -14.88 -0.10 -5.40
CA LEU A 53 -16.11 -0.53 -6.04
C LEU A 53 -15.79 -1.57 -7.13
N LEU A 54 -16.40 -2.75 -7.04
CA LEU A 54 -16.19 -3.92 -7.92
C LEU A 54 -14.77 -4.54 -7.86
N ALA A 55 -13.95 -4.20 -6.88
CA ALA A 55 -12.60 -4.76 -6.75
C ALA A 55 -12.32 -5.22 -5.31
N TYR A 56 -12.11 -6.52 -5.12
CA TYR A 56 -11.98 -7.17 -3.81
C TYR A 56 -10.58 -7.74 -3.58
N ASP A 57 -9.56 -6.94 -3.89
CA ASP A 57 -8.17 -7.34 -3.77
C ASP A 57 -7.27 -6.22 -3.24
N VAL A 58 -6.01 -6.58 -3.02
CA VAL A 58 -4.96 -5.67 -2.57
C VAL A 58 -3.80 -5.75 -3.53
N TRP A 59 -3.30 -4.59 -3.92
CA TRP A 59 -2.19 -4.45 -4.85
C TRP A 59 -1.10 -3.59 -4.25
N LEU A 60 0.14 -3.93 -4.59
CA LEU A 60 1.32 -3.19 -4.18
C LEU A 60 2.12 -2.83 -5.43
N LEU A 61 2.37 -1.54 -5.63
CA LEU A 61 3.25 -1.04 -6.67
C LEU A 61 4.62 -0.76 -6.07
N ASP A 62 5.65 -1.47 -6.54
CA ASP A 62 7.03 -1.04 -6.38
C ASP A 62 7.25 0.16 -7.31
N ILE A 63 7.38 1.37 -6.73
CA ILE A 63 7.44 2.61 -7.50
C ILE A 63 8.75 2.70 -8.29
N ASN A 64 9.85 2.24 -7.70
CA ASN A 64 11.17 2.25 -8.34
C ASN A 64 11.21 1.33 -9.56
N LYS A 65 10.63 0.14 -9.43
CA LYS A 65 10.60 -0.87 -10.51
C LYS A 65 9.38 -0.75 -11.43
N ARG A 66 8.40 0.09 -11.07
CA ARG A 66 7.11 0.22 -11.75
C ARG A 66 6.40 -1.12 -11.95
N LYS A 67 6.48 -1.99 -10.95
CA LYS A 67 5.94 -3.35 -11.01
C LYS A 67 4.86 -3.54 -9.97
N TRP A 68 3.69 -3.99 -10.43
CA TRP A 68 2.58 -4.37 -9.58
C TRP A 68 2.72 -5.80 -9.06
N LYS A 69 2.26 -6.00 -7.83
CA LYS A 69 2.10 -7.30 -7.20
C LYS A 69 0.75 -7.37 -6.50
N LYS A 70 -0.04 -8.39 -6.80
CA LYS A 70 -1.25 -8.69 -6.02
C LYS A 70 -0.85 -9.39 -4.72
N LEU A 71 -1.37 -8.91 -3.59
CA LEU A 71 -1.24 -9.60 -2.31
C LEU A 71 -2.34 -10.67 -2.22
N ILE A 72 -1.97 -11.86 -1.76
CA ILE A 72 -2.87 -13.01 -1.64
C ILE A 72 -3.22 -13.24 -0.17
N ASN A 73 -4.32 -13.97 0.08
CA ASN A 73 -4.77 -14.33 1.42
C ASN A 73 -5.09 -13.14 2.36
N VAL A 74 -5.47 -11.99 1.79
CA VAL A 74 -6.01 -10.87 2.57
C VAL A 74 -7.51 -11.13 2.85
N PRO A 75 -7.98 -11.01 4.10
CA PRO A 75 -9.38 -11.27 4.43
C PRO A 75 -10.39 -10.40 3.69
N VAL A 76 -11.55 -10.99 3.35
CA VAL A 76 -12.60 -10.31 2.58
C VAL A 76 -13.20 -9.10 3.30
N ASN A 77 -13.24 -9.10 4.63
CA ASN A 77 -13.73 -7.96 5.41
C ASN A 77 -12.80 -6.74 5.33
N ILE A 78 -11.63 -6.88 4.72
CA ILE A 78 -10.74 -5.78 4.37
C ILE A 78 -10.86 -5.50 2.86
N THR A 79 -10.74 -6.52 2.02
CA THR A 79 -10.68 -6.29 0.57
C THR A 79 -12.02 -5.86 -0.04
N ASN A 80 -13.16 -6.27 0.55
CA ASN A 80 -14.49 -5.89 0.10
C ASN A 80 -15.00 -4.62 0.80
N ARG A 81 -14.25 -3.53 0.65
CA ARG A 81 -14.63 -2.21 1.14
C ARG A 81 -14.44 -1.15 0.06
N TYR A 82 -15.31 -0.15 0.09
CA TYR A 82 -15.25 1.05 -0.75
C TYR A 82 -15.75 2.25 0.06
N TRP A 83 -15.33 3.46 -0.34
CA TRP A 83 -15.49 4.70 0.45
C TRP A 83 -14.94 4.58 1.88
N HIS A 84 -13.87 3.80 2.03
CA HIS A 84 -13.15 3.63 3.29
C HIS A 84 -11.92 4.56 3.31
N SER A 85 -11.14 4.48 4.38
CA SER A 85 -9.86 5.18 4.50
C SER A 85 -8.81 4.25 5.08
N LEU A 86 -7.55 4.51 4.71
CA LEU A 86 -6.39 3.79 5.21
C LEU A 86 -5.44 4.76 5.91
N SER A 87 -4.76 4.27 6.93
CA SER A 87 -3.58 4.89 7.54
C SER A 87 -2.49 3.84 7.68
N VAL A 88 -1.24 4.30 7.68
CA VAL A 88 -0.07 3.43 7.87
C VAL A 88 0.63 3.80 9.15
N TRP A 89 1.03 2.79 9.93
CA TRP A 89 1.91 2.92 11.07
C TRP A 89 3.11 2.00 10.90
N SER A 90 4.31 2.57 10.78
CA SER A 90 5.56 1.80 10.80
C SER A 90 5.87 1.36 12.23
N VAL A 91 5.53 0.12 12.55
CA VAL A 91 5.76 -0.47 13.88
C VAL A 91 7.25 -0.77 14.06
N THR A 92 7.87 -1.33 13.03
CA THR A 92 9.31 -1.58 12.96
C THR A 92 9.82 -1.28 11.55
N PRO A 93 11.15 -1.26 11.28
CA PRO A 93 11.67 -0.97 9.94
C PRO A 93 11.18 -1.93 8.84
N THR A 94 10.77 -3.15 9.21
CA THR A 94 10.28 -4.16 8.25
C THR A 94 8.79 -4.46 8.40
N THR A 95 8.15 -3.94 9.45
CA THR A 95 6.75 -4.23 9.80
C THR A 95 5.91 -2.95 9.80
N ASN A 96 4.95 -2.88 8.88
CA ASN A 96 4.00 -1.78 8.78
C ASN A 96 2.59 -2.29 9.08
N TRP A 97 1.83 -1.55 9.88
CA TRP A 97 0.43 -1.82 10.12
C TRP A 97 -0.41 -0.87 9.28
N ILE A 98 -1.34 -1.45 8.53
CA ILE A 98 -2.33 -0.75 7.73
C ILE A 98 -3.62 -0.75 8.53
N ILE A 99 -4.05 0.44 8.93
CA ILE A 99 -5.26 0.64 9.73
C ILE A 99 -6.34 1.12 8.77
N GLU A 100 -7.36 0.30 8.59
CA GLU A 100 -8.51 0.57 7.72
C GLU A 100 -9.72 0.94 8.57
N PHE A 101 -10.42 2.01 8.21
CA PHE A 101 -11.58 2.49 8.95
C PHE A 101 -12.68 3.03 8.03
N GLY A 102 -13.91 2.93 8.51
CA GLY A 102 -15.10 3.32 7.76
C GLY A 102 -15.37 2.39 6.58
N GLY A 103 -15.91 2.96 5.50
CA GLY A 103 -16.48 2.24 4.38
C GLY A 103 -17.99 2.44 4.31
N GLY A 104 -18.54 2.34 3.11
CA GLY A 104 -19.98 2.44 2.86
C GLY A 104 -20.46 1.37 1.90
N GLY A 105 -21.71 0.94 2.07
CA GLY A 105 -22.37 0.00 1.16
C GLY A 105 -21.97 -1.48 1.29
N THR A 106 -21.19 -1.84 2.32
CA THR A 106 -21.05 -3.22 2.82
C THR A 106 -21.31 -3.25 4.32
N SER A 107 -21.40 -4.45 4.91
CA SER A 107 -21.50 -4.61 6.37
C SER A 107 -20.17 -4.41 7.10
N TYR A 108 -19.06 -4.27 6.37
CA TYR A 108 -17.73 -4.11 6.94
C TYR A 108 -17.46 -2.63 7.22
N THR A 109 -17.72 -2.21 8.45
CA THR A 109 -17.54 -0.81 8.89
C THR A 109 -16.60 -0.67 10.09
N ASP A 110 -16.39 -1.76 10.84
CA ASP A 110 -15.43 -1.82 11.95
C ASP A 110 -14.00 -1.56 11.49
N THR A 111 -13.18 -1.02 12.38
CA THR A 111 -11.74 -0.85 12.14
C THR A 111 -11.10 -2.22 11.89
N ALA A 112 -10.28 -2.33 10.84
CA ALA A 112 -9.47 -3.50 10.58
C ALA A 112 -7.98 -3.11 10.58
N VAL A 113 -7.13 -4.03 11.02
CA VAL A 113 -5.68 -3.83 11.01
C VAL A 113 -5.05 -4.96 10.23
N ILE A 114 -4.25 -4.63 9.22
CA ILE A 114 -3.39 -5.58 8.51
C ILE A 114 -1.95 -5.30 8.89
N GLU A 115 -1.26 -6.32 9.35
CA GLU A 115 0.19 -6.34 9.36
C GLU A 115 0.72 -6.68 7.97
N LEU A 116 1.58 -5.80 7.44
CA LEU A 116 2.32 -5.98 6.22
C LEU A 116 3.82 -6.02 6.55
N ARG A 117 4.48 -7.15 6.25
CA ARG A 117 5.91 -7.34 6.52
C ARG A 117 6.69 -7.54 5.24
N TYR A 118 7.81 -6.83 5.13
CA TYR A 118 8.78 -7.08 4.09
C TYR A 118 9.69 -8.23 4.51
N THR A 119 9.77 -9.28 3.71
CA THR A 119 10.51 -10.50 4.02
C THR A 119 11.92 -10.48 3.43
N SER A 120 12.82 -11.30 3.98
CA SER A 120 14.20 -11.45 3.49
C SER A 120 14.28 -11.93 2.03
N ASP A 121 13.24 -12.60 1.55
CA ASP A 121 13.16 -13.13 0.19
C ASP A 121 12.72 -12.06 -0.84
N ASN A 122 12.75 -10.78 -0.44
CA ASN A 122 12.22 -9.63 -1.18
C ASN A 122 10.72 -9.78 -1.51
N ASP A 123 9.99 -10.44 -0.61
CA ASP A 123 8.54 -10.64 -0.70
C ASP A 123 7.81 -9.88 0.43
N TRP A 124 6.49 -10.01 0.45
CA TRP A 124 5.54 -9.36 1.34
C TRP A 124 4.66 -10.43 1.96
N SER A 125 4.54 -10.42 3.28
CA SER A 125 3.52 -11.19 3.98
C SER A 125 2.46 -10.28 4.57
N THR A 126 1.23 -10.77 4.58
CA THR A 126 0.07 -10.08 5.14
C THR A 126 -0.55 -10.93 6.23
N ASN A 127 -0.92 -10.30 7.34
CA ASN A 127 -1.69 -10.93 8.40
C ASN A 127 -2.72 -9.96 8.95
N ALA A 128 -3.98 -10.38 9.11
CA ALA A 128 -4.94 -9.56 9.83
C ALA A 128 -4.69 -9.65 11.34
N ILE A 129 -4.79 -8.50 12.01
CA ILE A 129 -4.68 -8.40 13.46
C ILE A 129 -6.08 -8.23 14.03
N PRO A 130 -6.61 -9.24 14.76
CA PRO A 130 -7.83 -9.07 15.54
C PRO A 130 -7.68 -7.90 16.52
N LEU A 131 -8.70 -7.04 16.61
CA LEU A 131 -8.64 -5.84 17.46
C LEU A 131 -8.42 -6.17 18.94
N ASP A 132 -8.98 -7.29 19.42
CA ASP A 132 -8.79 -7.82 20.77
C ASP A 132 -7.35 -8.31 21.03
N GLN A 133 -6.58 -8.61 19.97
CA GLN A 133 -5.18 -9.03 20.05
C GLN A 133 -4.18 -7.91 19.74
N TYR A 134 -4.65 -6.72 19.38
CA TYR A 134 -3.81 -5.60 18.94
C TYR A 134 -2.66 -5.28 19.91
N GLN A 135 -2.98 -5.15 21.21
CA GLN A 135 -1.99 -4.79 22.24
C GLN A 135 -0.92 -5.87 22.40
N ASP A 136 -1.31 -7.14 22.34
CA ASP A 136 -0.37 -8.25 22.49
C ASP A 136 0.53 -8.41 21.26
N GLN A 137 -0.02 -8.22 20.06
CA GLN A 137 0.77 -8.21 18.82
C GLN A 137 1.77 -7.06 18.83
N LEU A 138 1.36 -5.86 19.27
CA LEU A 138 2.23 -4.70 19.35
C LEU A 138 3.41 -4.97 20.28
N ARG A 139 3.13 -5.47 21.50
CA ARG A 139 4.17 -5.85 22.46
C ARG A 139 5.12 -6.89 21.87
N ARG A 140 4.59 -7.93 21.21
CA ARG A 140 5.44 -8.96 20.58
C ARG A 140 6.39 -8.36 19.55
N ARG A 141 5.94 -7.43 18.70
CA ARG A 141 6.78 -6.81 17.67
C ARG A 141 7.88 -5.92 18.25
N ILE A 142 7.55 -5.13 19.26
CA ILE A 142 8.53 -4.26 19.93
C ILE A 142 9.58 -5.09 20.70
N LEU A 143 9.20 -6.27 21.19
CA LEU A 143 10.11 -7.15 21.95
C LEU A 143 10.87 -8.16 21.08
N SER A 144 10.48 -8.36 19.82
CA SER A 144 11.07 -9.37 18.92
C SER A 144 12.06 -8.80 17.90
N ASP A 145 12.05 -7.49 17.67
CA ASP A 145 12.97 -6.77 16.79
C ASP A 145 14.07 -6.07 17.61
#